data_AF-A0A923EM94-F1
#
_entry.id   AF-A0A923EM94-F1
#
_cell.length_a   1.000
_cell.length_b   1.000
_cell.length_c   1.000
_cell.angle_alpha   90.00
_cell.angle_beta   90.00
_cell.angle_gamma   90.00
#
_symmetry.space_group_name_H-M   'P 1'
#
loop_
_entity.id
_entity.type
_entity.pdbx_description
1 polymer ?
#
loop_
_entity_poly.entity_id
_entity_poly.type
_entity_poly.pdbx_seq_one_letter_code
_entity_poly.pdbx_strand_id
1 'polypeptide(L)'
;MIREYWQHSERRPSCDAQGWFCTGDLGYLDDEGWLYIKDRSKDMINRGGEKIYSLELENILSTYRGVREVAVIPTPARSTAKSPWRLSCRMASIT
;
A
#
# COMPACT_ATOMS: atom_id res chain seq x y z
N MET A 1 11.42 21.76 -7.89
CA MET A 1 10.52 21.16 -6.90
C MET A 1 9.09 21.35 -7.38
N ILE A 2 8.31 20.28 -7.53
CA ILE A 2 6.89 20.36 -7.93
C ILE A 2 6.14 21.02 -6.78
N ARG A 3 5.41 22.11 -7.06
CA ARG A 3 4.63 22.84 -6.04
C ARG A 3 3.20 22.35 -5.98
N GLU A 4 2.59 22.23 -7.15
CA GLU A 4 1.19 21.83 -7.28
C GLU A 4 0.93 21.13 -8.60
N TYR A 5 -0.17 20.39 -8.63
CA TYR A 5 -0.71 19.81 -9.85
C TYR A 5 -1.63 20.81 -10.55
N TRP A 6 -1.73 20.68 -11.87
CA TRP A 6 -2.64 21.49 -12.69
C TRP A 6 -4.11 21.26 -12.30
N GLN A 7 -4.88 22.35 -12.13
CA GLN A 7 -6.32 22.34 -11.80
C GLN A 7 -6.72 21.53 -10.55
N HIS A 8 -5.97 21.68 -9.46
CA HIS A 8 -6.08 20.79 -8.31
C HIS A 8 -6.80 21.39 -7.08
N SER A 9 -7.89 22.16 -7.28
CA SER A 9 -8.55 22.96 -6.23
C SER A 9 -9.23 22.18 -5.09
N GLU A 10 -9.45 20.86 -5.21
CA GLU A 10 -10.28 20.08 -4.26
C GLU A 10 -9.60 18.88 -3.57
N ARG A 11 -8.32 18.55 -3.86
CA ARG A 11 -7.63 17.46 -3.13
C ARG A 11 -6.62 18.00 -2.11
N ARG A 12 -6.26 17.11 -1.17
CA ARG A 12 -5.18 17.29 -0.20
C ARG A 12 -3.95 17.94 -0.87
N PRO A 13 -3.27 18.87 -0.18
CA PRO A 13 -2.15 19.60 -0.74
C PRO A 13 -1.04 18.63 -1.17
N SER A 14 -0.44 18.89 -2.34
CA SER A 14 0.67 18.11 -2.90
C SER A 14 1.97 18.29 -2.13
N CYS A 15 2.07 19.35 -1.33
CA CYS A 15 3.19 19.60 -0.45
C CYS A 15 2.72 19.76 1.00
N ASP A 16 3.58 19.45 1.96
CA ASP A 16 3.36 19.76 3.37
C ASP A 16 3.57 21.26 3.68
N ALA A 17 3.39 21.64 4.95
CA ALA A 17 3.54 23.03 5.40
C ALA A 17 4.99 23.56 5.26
N GLN A 18 5.95 22.66 5.08
CA GLN A 18 7.37 22.94 4.95
C GLN A 18 7.83 22.95 3.48
N GLY A 19 6.91 22.66 2.53
CA GLY A 19 7.18 22.67 1.10
C GLY A 19 7.73 21.36 0.54
N TRP A 20 7.71 20.26 1.32
CA TRP A 20 8.10 18.94 0.82
C TRP A 20 6.97 18.30 0.04
N PHE A 21 7.30 17.71 -1.10
CA PHE A 21 6.33 17.03 -1.95
C PHE A 21 5.90 15.70 -1.34
N CYS A 22 4.60 15.55 -1.10
CA CYS A 22 3.97 14.36 -0.56
C CYS A 22 3.77 13.31 -1.67
N THR A 23 4.77 12.45 -1.91
CA THR A 23 4.68 11.39 -2.93
C THR A 23 3.53 10.41 -2.65
N GLY A 24 3.20 10.23 -1.37
CA GLY A 24 2.26 9.23 -0.90
C GLY A 24 2.87 7.84 -0.74
N ASP A 25 4.17 7.70 -1.00
CA ASP A 25 4.95 6.50 -0.69
C ASP A 25 5.34 6.50 0.79
N LEU A 26 5.20 5.36 1.43
CA LEU A 26 5.65 5.10 2.79
C LEU A 26 7.02 4.47 2.71
N GLY A 27 7.96 5.00 3.48
CA GLY A 27 9.31 4.46 3.58
C GLY A 27 9.89 4.69 4.95
N TYR A 28 11.03 4.07 5.21
CA TYR A 28 11.81 4.25 6.43
C TYR A 28 13.30 4.27 6.10
N LEU A 29 14.06 4.92 6.96
CA LEU A 29 15.51 4.88 6.95
C LEU A 29 15.97 3.80 7.92
N ASP A 30 16.98 3.03 7.55
CA ASP A 30 17.70 2.18 8.50
C ASP A 30 18.77 2.97 9.27
N ASP A 31 19.49 2.29 10.15
CA ASP A 31 20.54 2.88 10.98
C ASP A 31 21.78 3.32 10.17
N GLU A 32 21.94 2.81 8.95
CA GLU A 32 23.01 3.18 8.00
C GLU A 32 22.61 4.33 7.07
N GLY A 33 21.35 4.78 7.13
CA GLY A 33 20.82 5.87 6.32
C GLY A 33 20.29 5.46 4.95
N TRP A 34 20.09 4.16 4.70
CA TRP A 34 19.46 3.65 3.48
C TRP A 34 17.94 3.85 3.54
N LEU A 35 17.38 4.37 2.44
CA LEU A 35 15.94 4.56 2.29
C LEU A 35 15.27 3.32 1.69
N TYR A 36 14.34 2.75 2.44
CA TYR A 36 13.51 1.63 2.01
C TYR A 36 12.08 2.09 1.73
N ILE A 37 11.54 1.68 0.59
CA ILE A 37 10.13 1.90 0.23
C ILE A 37 9.32 0.72 0.76
N LYS A 38 8.31 1.01 1.57
CA LYS A 38 7.50 0.01 2.28
C LYS A 38 6.14 -0.24 1.62
N ASP A 39 5.42 0.80 1.23
CA ASP A 39 4.10 0.68 0.62
C ASP A 39 3.63 2.06 0.09
N ARG A 40 2.40 2.17 -0.41
CA ARG A 40 1.74 3.45 -0.61
C ARG A 40 0.67 3.69 0.43
N SER A 41 0.62 4.92 0.91
CA SER A 41 -0.37 5.38 1.89
C SER A 41 -1.83 5.14 1.48
N LYS A 42 -2.11 5.07 0.18
CA LYS A 42 -3.44 4.77 -0.38
C LYS A 42 -3.73 3.28 -0.55
N ASP A 43 -2.69 2.46 -0.61
CA ASP A 43 -2.81 1.02 -0.90
C ASP A 43 -2.89 0.19 0.41
N MET A 44 -2.62 0.83 1.56
CA MET A 44 -2.78 0.26 2.90
C MET A 44 -4.23 -0.20 3.18
N ILE A 45 -4.38 -1.47 3.54
CA ILE A 45 -5.68 -2.08 3.85
C ILE A 45 -5.98 -1.91 5.34
N ASN A 46 -7.11 -1.29 5.68
CA ASN A 46 -7.60 -1.23 7.07
C ASN A 46 -8.63 -2.33 7.33
N ARG A 47 -8.32 -3.24 8.25
CA ARG A 47 -9.21 -4.32 8.68
C ARG A 47 -9.45 -4.24 10.18
N GLY A 48 -10.60 -3.71 10.58
CA GLY A 48 -11.03 -3.70 11.98
C GLY A 48 -10.11 -2.88 12.90
N GLY A 49 -9.42 -1.88 12.37
CA GLY A 49 -8.43 -1.07 13.10
C GLY A 49 -6.98 -1.46 12.81
N GLU A 50 -6.74 -2.65 12.26
CA GLU A 50 -5.40 -3.11 11.89
C GLU A 50 -5.00 -2.56 10.51
N LYS A 51 -3.77 -2.03 10.42
CA LYS A 51 -3.16 -1.55 9.18
C LYS A 51 -2.34 -2.69 8.56
N ILE A 52 -2.78 -3.16 7.41
CA ILE A 52 -2.14 -4.24 6.67
C ILE A 52 -1.46 -3.63 5.44
N TYR A 53 -0.16 -3.84 5.31
CA TYR A 53 0.65 -3.44 4.16
C TYR A 53 0.64 -4.57 3.14
N SER A 54 0.03 -4.33 1.97
CA SER A 54 -0.11 -5.35 0.93
C SER A 54 1.24 -5.78 0.39
N LEU A 55 2.18 -4.84 0.26
CA LEU A 55 3.51 -5.12 -0.31
C LEU A 55 4.31 -6.14 0.52
N GLU A 56 4.18 -6.11 1.84
CA GLU A 56 4.87 -7.07 2.72
C GLU A 56 4.38 -8.50 2.46
N LEU A 57 3.06 -8.67 2.30
CA LEU A 57 2.45 -9.96 1.98
C LEU A 57 2.79 -10.40 0.54
N GLU A 58 2.77 -9.48 -0.42
CA GLU A 58 3.15 -9.75 -1.80
C GLU A 58 4.60 -10.20 -1.90
N ASN A 59 5.52 -9.52 -1.21
CA ASN A 59 6.93 -9.90 -1.16
C ASN A 59 7.09 -11.33 -0.61
N ILE A 60 6.43 -11.67 0.50
CA ILE A 60 6.48 -13.03 1.06
C ILE A 60 5.93 -14.05 0.06
N LEU A 61 4.73 -13.80 -0.50
CA LEU A 61 4.07 -14.73 -1.41
C LEU A 61 4.82 -14.91 -2.73
N SER A 62 5.52 -13.87 -3.19
CA SER A 62 6.35 -13.94 -4.41
C SER A 62 7.53 -14.90 -4.29
N THR A 63 7.98 -15.22 -3.07
CA THR A 63 9.06 -16.19 -2.85
C THR A 63 8.61 -17.64 -3.02
N TYR A 64 7.30 -17.89 -3.09
CA TYR A 64 6.76 -19.24 -3.14
C TYR A 64 6.85 -19.85 -4.54
N ARG A 65 7.29 -21.11 -4.62
CA ARG A 65 7.46 -21.82 -5.90
C ARG A 65 6.11 -21.93 -6.63
N GLY A 66 6.07 -21.47 -7.88
CA GLY A 66 4.87 -21.49 -8.72
C GLY A 66 4.08 -20.16 -8.73
N VAL A 67 4.49 -19.17 -7.92
CA VAL A 67 3.96 -17.81 -7.98
C VAL A 67 4.84 -16.98 -8.90
N ARG A 68 4.27 -16.48 -9.99
CA ARG A 68 4.96 -15.55 -10.90
C ARG A 68 4.73 -14.11 -10.48
N GLU A 69 3.47 -13.77 -10.25
CA GLU A 69 3.01 -12.44 -9.83
C GLU A 69 1.94 -12.61 -8.77
N VAL A 70 1.89 -11.70 -7.80
CA VAL A 70 0.91 -11.71 -6.72
C VAL A 70 0.43 -10.30 -6.45
N ALA A 71 -0.87 -10.17 -6.19
CA ALA A 71 -1.47 -8.93 -5.74
C ALA A 71 -2.41 -9.23 -4.56
N VAL A 72 -2.28 -8.45 -3.49
CA VAL A 72 -3.09 -8.56 -2.28
C VAL A 72 -4.11 -7.44 -2.28
N ILE A 73 -5.40 -7.80 -2.32
CA ILE A 73 -6.49 -6.83 -2.40
C ILE A 73 -7.55 -7.09 -1.30
N PRO A 74 -8.22 -6.04 -0.83
CA PRO A 74 -9.39 -6.20 0.02
C PRO A 74 -10.58 -6.71 -0.81
N THR A 75 -11.35 -7.64 -0.26
CA THR A 75 -12.61 -8.13 -0.83
C THR A 75 -13.76 -8.03 0.19
N PRO A 76 -15.01 -7.82 -0.26
CA PRO A 76 -16.15 -7.82 0.64
C PRO A 76 -16.30 -9.17 1.35
N ALA A 77 -16.50 -9.15 2.67
CA ALA A 77 -16.81 -10.37 3.43
C ALA A 77 -18.32 -10.71 3.31
N ARG A 78 -18.65 -12.00 3.11
CA ARG A 78 -20.05 -12.47 2.93
C ARG A 78 -20.81 -12.65 4.25
N SER A 79 -20.17 -12.58 5.42
CA SER A 79 -20.84 -12.79 6.70
C SER A 79 -20.45 -11.78 7.77
N THR A 80 -21.40 -11.60 8.67
CA THR A 80 -21.56 -10.76 9.86
C THR A 80 -20.43 -10.83 10.89
N ALA A 81 -19.17 -10.90 10.46
CA ALA A 81 -18.03 -10.67 11.35
C ALA A 81 -17.82 -9.16 11.54
N LYS A 82 -17.24 -8.75 12.68
CA LYS A 82 -17.03 -7.34 13.13
C LYS A 82 -16.29 -6.42 12.14
N SER A 83 -15.91 -6.87 10.95
CA SER A 83 -15.24 -6.06 9.93
C SER A 83 -15.77 -6.43 8.53
N PRO A 84 -16.18 -5.45 7.71
CA PRO A 84 -16.82 -5.68 6.40
C PRO A 84 -15.88 -6.22 5.31
N TRP A 85 -14.57 -6.29 5.59
CA TRP A 85 -13.53 -6.61 4.60
C TRP A 85 -12.78 -7.91 4.95
N ARG A 86 -12.53 -8.74 3.94
CA ARG A 86 -11.67 -9.93 3.96
C ARG A 86 -10.45 -9.67 3.09
N LEU A 87 -9.29 -10.21 3.45
CA LEU A 87 -8.11 -10.21 2.58
C LEU A 87 -8.26 -11.31 1.52
N SER A 88 -7.99 -10.98 0.26
CA SER A 88 -7.89 -11.93 -0.83
C SER A 88 -6.58 -11.71 -1.57
N CYS A 89 -5.80 -12.76 -1.73
CA CYS A 89 -4.63 -12.75 -2.61
C CYS A 89 -5.06 -13.29 -3.97
N ARG A 90 -4.73 -12.59 -5.05
CA ARG A 90 -4.75 -13.18 -6.39
C ARG A 90 -3.31 -13.49 -6.76
N MET A 91 -3.06 -14.75 -7.09
CA MET A 91 -1.76 -15.21 -7.57
C MET A 91 -1.90 -15.56 -9.05
N ALA A 92 -1.01 -15.04 -9.87
CA ALA A 92 -0.81 -15.55 -11.22
C ALA A 92 0.22 -16.69 -11.16
N SER A 93 -0.20 -17.89 -11.55
CA SER A 93 0.65 -19.08 -11.61
C SER A 93 1.22 -19.29 -13.01
N ILE A 94 2.42 -19.88 -13.10
CA ILE A 94 2.88 -20.59 -14.31
C ILE A 94 2.65 -22.09 -14.08
N THR A 95 2.02 -22.75 -15.04
CA THR A 95 1.91 -24.22 -15.13
C THR A 95 3.27 -24.85 -15.40
#